data_AF-A0AAD8A5J0-F1
#
_entry.id   AF-A0AAD8A5J0-F1
#
_cell.length_a   1.000
_cell.length_b   1.000
_cell.length_c   1.000
_cell.angle_alpha   90.00
_cell.angle_beta   90.00
_cell.angle_gamma   90.00
#
_symmetry.space_group_name_H-M   'P 1'
#
loop_
_entity.id
_entity.type
_entity.pdbx_description
1 polymer ?
#
loop_
_entity_poly.entity_id
_entity_poly.type
_entity_poly.pdbx_seq_one_letter_code
_entity_poly.pdbx_strand_id
1 'polypeptide(L)'
;MTLASLIGGDEILPKNIIEKIEELIAPTLNITTNDLCRNHSEIYIQGLRNRESWAYQMLDSSAKLQAGMLTGNMIAMGDFDECISVANVKTEFGTFKGKHCLATLTWSNGSFLSTKELFKSLQMCVDQNMVGSNTAIFAFVGCLVILSTSYDLIYTGNKREYYLIFSIYTNGKTLMSIKTTKDSVSCLHGLRFLSICWIVLGHRYMVSTEGPAINETYGMEYVKHWKSMLIANSQLGVDTFLVLSGFLVSYIFLKQMNSGSRETFNILKYYLHRYI
;
A
#
# COMPACT_ATOMS: atom_id res chain seq x y z
N MET A 1 19.18 11.22 13.68
CA MET A 1 18.64 10.98 12.33
C MET A 1 17.33 11.74 12.26
N THR A 2 17.40 12.98 11.80
CA THR A 2 16.30 13.95 11.84
C THR A 2 15.34 13.69 10.68
N LEU A 3 14.03 13.87 10.91
CA LEU A 3 12.95 13.74 9.92
C LEU A 3 13.22 14.51 8.61
N ALA A 4 14.09 15.53 8.66
CA ALA A 4 14.64 16.26 7.52
C ALA A 4 15.45 15.43 6.50
N SER A 5 15.83 14.17 6.79
CA SER A 5 16.58 13.32 5.85
C SER A 5 15.71 12.33 5.07
N LEU A 6 14.41 12.21 5.36
CA LEU A 6 13.50 11.28 4.67
C LEU A 6 12.66 11.94 3.56
N ILE A 7 12.62 13.27 3.53
CA ILE A 7 11.88 14.04 2.53
C ILE A 7 12.91 14.95 1.88
N GLY A 8 13.35 14.59 0.68
CA GLY A 8 14.37 15.35 -0.04
C GLY A 8 13.94 16.81 -0.21
N GLY A 9 14.84 17.72 0.16
CA GLY A 9 14.97 19.11 -0.31
C GLY A 9 13.71 19.98 -0.38
N ASP A 10 13.65 20.99 0.49
CA ASP A 10 12.91 22.25 0.31
C ASP A 10 11.55 22.16 -0.42
N GLU A 11 10.62 21.33 0.06
CA GLU A 11 9.22 21.44 -0.37
C GLU A 11 8.50 22.56 0.40
N ILE A 12 8.89 23.78 0.04
CA ILE A 12 8.20 25.02 0.38
C ILE A 12 6.84 24.97 -0.31
N LEU A 13 5.75 24.94 0.47
CA LEU A 13 4.37 25.08 -0.04
C LEU A 13 4.30 26.21 -1.10
N PRO A 14 4.00 25.90 -2.37
CA PRO A 14 4.01 26.90 -3.43
C PRO A 14 2.92 27.95 -3.17
N LYS A 15 3.24 29.23 -3.40
CA LYS A 15 2.38 30.39 -3.09
C LYS A 15 0.94 30.25 -3.61
N ASN A 16 0.75 29.63 -4.77
CA ASN A 16 -0.55 29.38 -5.39
C ASN A 16 -1.48 28.46 -4.57
N ILE A 17 -0.93 27.61 -3.70
CA ILE A 17 -1.71 26.74 -2.81
C ILE A 17 -2.22 27.53 -1.60
N ILE A 18 -1.42 28.46 -1.07
CA ILE A 18 -1.81 29.34 0.03
C ILE A 18 -3.00 30.23 -0.41
N GLU A 19 -2.95 30.80 -1.62
CA GLU A 19 -4.06 31.60 -2.15
C GLU A 19 -5.37 30.80 -2.33
N LYS A 20 -5.30 29.53 -2.74
CA LYS A 20 -6.49 28.66 -2.83
C LYS A 20 -7.01 28.20 -1.47
N ILE A 21 -6.11 28.05 -0.49
CA ILE A 21 -6.45 27.76 0.90
C ILE A 21 -7.14 28.98 1.54
N GLU A 22 -6.72 30.20 1.20
CA GLU A 22 -7.34 31.45 1.67
C GLU A 22 -8.81 31.58 1.26
N GLU A 23 -9.20 31.08 0.08
CA GLU A 23 -10.62 31.05 -0.35
C GLU A 23 -11.46 29.99 0.36
N LEU A 24 -10.84 28.91 0.87
CA LEU A 24 -11.56 27.71 1.33
C LEU A 24 -11.62 27.60 2.86
N ILE A 25 -10.64 28.13 3.59
CA ILE A 25 -10.40 27.75 5.00
C ILE A 25 -10.99 28.74 6.02
N ALA A 26 -11.29 29.99 5.66
CA ALA A 26 -11.71 30.98 6.66
C ALA A 26 -12.85 31.90 6.18
N PRO A 27 -13.85 32.19 7.04
CA PRO A 27 -14.90 33.15 6.74
C PRO A 27 -14.36 34.58 6.90
N THR A 28 -13.42 34.97 6.03
CA THR A 28 -12.92 36.36 5.88
C THR A 28 -13.96 37.27 5.22
N LEU A 29 -15.03 36.69 4.68
CA LEU A 29 -16.10 37.38 3.97
C LEU A 29 -16.91 38.30 4.88
N ASN A 30 -17.35 39.44 4.36
CA ASN A 30 -18.23 40.42 5.05
C ASN A 30 -19.61 39.85 5.49
N ILE A 31 -19.86 38.57 5.22
CA ILE A 31 -21.09 37.84 5.56
C ILE A 31 -21.10 37.42 7.04
N THR A 32 -19.93 37.27 7.67
CA THR A 32 -19.82 36.87 9.08
C THR A 32 -20.22 38.02 10.01
N THR A 33 -21.24 37.82 10.84
CA THR A 33 -21.72 38.82 11.82
C THR A 33 -20.87 38.89 13.09
N ASN A 34 -19.89 38.00 13.24
CA ASN A 34 -19.02 37.92 14.41
C ASN A 34 -17.64 38.52 14.10
N ASP A 35 -17.40 39.74 14.56
CA ASP A 35 -16.16 40.49 14.34
C ASP A 35 -14.93 39.81 14.96
N LEU A 36 -15.08 39.16 16.10
CA LEU A 36 -13.99 38.41 16.74
C LEU A 36 -13.56 37.22 15.86
N CYS A 37 -14.53 36.50 15.28
CA CYS A 37 -14.26 35.38 14.39
C CYS A 37 -13.53 35.84 13.13
N ARG A 38 -13.97 36.95 12.53
CA ARG A 38 -13.33 37.59 11.38
C ARG A 38 -11.88 37.96 11.68
N ASN A 39 -11.64 38.68 12.77
CA ASN A 39 -10.28 39.14 13.14
C ASN A 39 -9.36 37.96 13.46
N HIS A 40 -9.86 36.92 14.14
CA HIS A 40 -9.09 35.70 14.41
C HIS A 40 -8.79 34.91 13.13
N SER A 41 -9.71 34.88 12.17
CA SER A 41 -9.50 34.29 10.85
C SER A 41 -8.41 35.02 10.06
N GLU A 42 -8.38 36.36 10.10
CA GLU A 42 -7.32 37.15 9.46
C GLU A 42 -5.95 36.89 10.08
N ILE A 43 -5.85 36.83 11.41
CA ILE A 43 -4.61 36.50 12.12
C ILE A 43 -4.11 35.10 11.76
N TYR A 44 -5.02 34.14 11.62
CA TYR A 44 -4.68 32.79 11.21
C TYR A 44 -4.08 32.77 9.79
N ILE A 45 -4.68 33.47 8.83
CA ILE A 45 -4.13 33.60 7.47
C ILE A 45 -2.76 34.32 7.48
N GLN A 46 -2.62 35.38 8.28
CA GLN A 46 -1.34 36.07 8.44
C GLN A 46 -0.28 35.15 9.06
N GLY A 47 -0.63 34.34 10.05
CA GLY A 47 0.25 33.33 10.64
C GLY A 47 0.73 32.30 9.62
N LEU A 48 -0.15 31.86 8.70
CA LEU A 48 0.23 30.98 7.59
C LEU A 48 1.21 31.67 6.62
N ARG A 49 1.00 32.94 6.30
CA ARG A 49 1.91 33.73 5.44
C ARG A 49 3.26 33.97 6.10
N ASN A 50 3.25 34.26 7.41
CA ASN A 50 4.43 34.52 8.23
C ASN A 50 5.16 33.23 8.65
N ARG A 51 4.63 32.07 8.27
CA ARG A 51 5.18 30.74 8.57
C ARG A 51 5.27 30.42 10.06
N GLU A 52 4.27 30.86 10.81
CA GLU A 52 4.19 30.62 12.24
C GLU A 52 3.78 29.17 12.52
N SER A 53 4.44 28.52 13.47
CA SER A 53 4.25 27.09 13.76
C SER A 53 2.82 26.76 14.18
N TRP A 54 2.21 27.59 15.03
CA TRP A 54 0.83 27.38 15.51
C TRP A 54 -0.19 27.42 14.37
N ALA A 55 0.06 28.19 13.32
CA ALA A 55 -0.84 28.31 12.18
C ALA A 55 -0.72 27.07 11.28
N TYR A 56 0.49 26.58 11.01
CA TYR A 56 0.67 25.32 10.29
C TYR A 56 0.14 24.11 11.07
N GLN A 57 0.30 24.09 12.38
CA GLN A 57 -0.25 23.05 13.25
C GLN A 57 -1.78 23.02 13.19
N MET A 58 -2.41 24.20 13.25
CA MET A 58 -3.87 24.31 13.10
C MET A 58 -4.33 23.86 11.70
N LEU A 59 -3.57 24.20 10.65
CA LEU A 59 -3.86 23.75 9.28
C LEU A 59 -3.73 22.23 9.13
N ASP A 60 -2.69 21.63 9.71
CA ASP A 60 -2.44 20.20 9.59
C ASP A 60 -3.50 19.37 10.33
N SER A 61 -3.94 19.87 11.49
CA SER A 61 -5.02 19.29 12.31
C SER A 61 -6.40 19.33 11.62
N SER A 62 -6.56 20.13 10.56
CA SER A 62 -7.83 20.25 9.85
C SER A 62 -8.16 18.99 9.03
N ALA A 63 -9.46 18.71 8.89
CA ALA A 63 -9.93 17.59 8.09
C ALA A 63 -9.54 17.74 6.60
N LYS A 64 -8.84 16.75 6.06
CA LYS A 64 -8.44 16.70 4.64
C LYS A 64 -9.50 15.94 3.84
N LEU A 65 -9.82 16.40 2.63
CA LEU A 65 -10.77 15.71 1.74
C LEU A 65 -10.19 14.35 1.33
N GLN A 66 -10.82 13.28 1.79
CA GLN A 66 -10.43 11.92 1.47
C GLN A 66 -11.05 11.47 0.15
N ALA A 67 -10.46 10.44 -0.46
CA ALA A 67 -11.07 9.77 -1.59
C ALA A 67 -12.41 9.12 -1.20
N GLY A 68 -13.31 8.96 -2.17
CA GLY A 68 -14.60 8.27 -1.95
C GLY A 68 -15.76 9.17 -1.53
N MET A 69 -15.62 10.49 -1.53
CA MET A 69 -16.74 11.43 -1.29
C MET A 69 -17.93 11.17 -2.23
N LEU A 70 -17.64 10.84 -3.50
CA LEU A 70 -18.66 10.52 -4.52
C LEU A 70 -19.31 9.14 -4.34
N THR A 71 -18.75 8.29 -3.49
CA THR A 71 -19.27 6.97 -3.13
C THR A 71 -19.83 6.93 -1.70
N GLY A 72 -20.02 8.10 -1.07
CA GLY A 72 -20.63 8.23 0.26
C GLY A 72 -19.64 8.34 1.43
N ASN A 73 -18.33 8.42 1.19
CA ASN A 73 -17.35 8.73 2.24
C ASN A 73 -17.36 10.23 2.55
N MET A 74 -18.31 10.66 3.39
CA MET A 74 -18.51 12.07 3.76
C MET A 74 -17.91 12.44 5.12
N ILE A 75 -17.12 11.56 5.73
CA ILE A 75 -16.60 11.74 7.08
C ILE A 75 -15.10 12.02 7.00
N ALA A 76 -14.69 13.25 7.32
CA ALA A 76 -13.30 13.61 7.52
C ALA A 76 -13.19 14.32 8.88
N MET A 77 -12.49 13.70 9.83
CA MET A 77 -12.54 14.12 11.24
C MET A 77 -11.41 15.08 11.65
N GLY A 78 -10.33 15.17 10.86
CA GLY A 78 -9.13 15.90 11.26
C GLY A 78 -8.44 15.30 12.49
N ASP A 79 -7.40 15.95 12.98
CA ASP A 79 -6.73 15.59 14.24
C ASP A 79 -7.29 16.44 15.39
N PHE A 80 -8.05 15.80 16.27
CA PHE A 80 -8.72 16.47 17.40
C PHE A 80 -7.71 17.02 18.40
N ASP A 81 -6.76 16.19 18.83
CA ASP A 81 -5.80 16.52 19.89
C ASP A 81 -4.84 17.62 19.44
N GLU A 82 -4.39 17.55 18.18
CA GLU A 82 -3.55 18.58 17.60
C GLU A 82 -4.28 19.92 17.49
N CYS A 83 -5.55 19.93 17.07
CA CYS A 83 -6.35 21.16 16.94
C CYS A 83 -6.56 21.88 18.28
N ILE A 84 -6.92 21.13 19.34
CA ILE A 84 -7.16 21.73 20.67
C ILE A 84 -5.87 22.15 21.39
N SER A 85 -4.72 21.59 20.99
CA SER A 85 -3.42 21.96 21.54
C SER A 85 -2.97 23.36 21.13
N VAL A 86 -3.53 23.90 20.04
CA VAL A 86 -3.34 25.29 19.61
C VAL A 86 -4.07 26.22 20.58
N ALA A 87 -3.44 26.54 21.70
CA ALA A 87 -3.99 27.39 22.74
C ALA A 87 -2.99 28.46 23.20
N ASN A 88 -3.50 29.54 23.80
CA ASN A 88 -2.69 30.63 24.38
C ASN A 88 -1.91 31.47 23.35
N VAL A 89 -2.36 31.50 22.10
CA VAL A 89 -1.81 32.42 21.09
C VAL A 89 -2.33 33.81 21.42
N LYS A 90 -1.43 34.71 21.84
CA LYS A 90 -1.77 36.09 22.20
C LYS A 90 -1.94 36.92 20.92
N THR A 91 -3.11 37.50 20.74
CA THR A 91 -3.43 38.38 19.61
C THR A 91 -3.87 39.74 20.10
N GLU A 92 -3.86 40.74 19.21
CA GLU A 92 -4.32 42.10 19.53
C GLU A 92 -5.82 42.16 19.91
N PHE A 93 -6.58 41.14 19.50
CA PHE A 93 -8.03 41.04 19.71
C PHE A 93 -8.41 40.03 20.81
N GLY A 94 -7.44 39.42 21.49
CA GLY A 94 -7.68 38.48 22.59
C GLY A 94 -6.74 37.27 22.58
N THR A 95 -7.16 36.19 23.25
CA THR A 95 -6.43 34.91 23.17
C THR A 95 -7.07 34.03 22.11
N PHE A 96 -6.30 33.67 21.08
CA PHE A 96 -6.72 32.67 20.10
C PHE A 96 -6.58 31.26 20.67
N LYS A 97 -7.64 30.47 20.53
CA LYS A 97 -7.73 29.09 20.99
C LYS A 97 -8.42 28.27 19.91
N GLY A 98 -7.75 27.21 19.48
CA GLY A 98 -8.27 26.20 18.58
C GLY A 98 -9.52 25.54 19.15
N LYS A 99 -10.48 25.28 18.26
CA LYS A 99 -11.73 24.59 18.57
C LYS A 99 -11.99 23.59 17.47
N HIS A 100 -12.18 22.34 17.85
CA HIS A 100 -12.58 21.30 16.92
C HIS A 100 -14.07 21.43 16.59
N CYS A 101 -14.40 21.40 15.31
CA CYS A 101 -15.75 21.54 14.79
C CYS A 101 -16.00 20.45 13.74
N LEU A 102 -17.15 19.79 13.81
CA LEU A 102 -17.63 18.91 12.75
C LEU A 102 -18.56 19.69 11.82
N ALA A 103 -18.18 19.83 10.55
CA ALA A 103 -19.03 20.44 9.54
C ALA A 103 -19.80 19.36 8.77
N THR A 104 -21.13 19.44 8.76
CA THR A 104 -21.98 18.57 7.95
C THR A 104 -22.34 19.27 6.66
N LEU A 105 -21.81 18.79 5.53
CA LEU A 105 -22.17 19.29 4.21
C LEU A 105 -23.42 18.56 3.70
N THR A 106 -24.54 19.27 3.57
CA THR A 106 -25.77 18.74 2.97
C THR A 106 -25.89 19.24 1.53
N TRP A 107 -25.93 18.34 0.57
CA TRP A 107 -26.10 18.72 -0.84
C TRP A 107 -27.56 19.08 -1.13
N SER A 108 -27.82 20.32 -1.54
CA SER A 108 -29.14 20.76 -2.02
C SER A 108 -29.29 20.35 -3.49
N ASN A 109 -30.33 19.55 -3.77
CA ASN A 109 -30.82 19.20 -5.10
C ASN A 109 -29.82 18.56 -6.08
N GLY A 110 -29.44 17.30 -5.83
CA GLY A 110 -29.32 16.22 -6.84
C GLY A 110 -28.41 16.39 -8.07
N SER A 111 -27.81 17.55 -8.31
CA SER A 111 -26.81 17.76 -9.34
C SER A 111 -25.46 17.36 -8.76
N PHE A 112 -25.23 16.04 -8.82
CA PHE A 112 -23.90 15.48 -8.80
C PHE A 112 -23.04 16.30 -9.76
N LEU A 113 -22.09 17.07 -9.24
CA LEU A 113 -21.05 17.72 -10.05
C LEU A 113 -20.50 16.63 -10.95
N SER A 114 -20.76 16.74 -12.25
CA SER A 114 -20.33 15.77 -13.25
C SER A 114 -18.88 15.44 -12.98
N THR A 115 -18.60 14.18 -12.64
CA THR A 115 -17.25 13.65 -12.40
C THR A 115 -16.27 14.10 -13.48
N LYS A 116 -16.77 14.32 -14.70
CA LYS A 116 -16.05 14.87 -15.84
C LYS A 116 -15.42 16.25 -15.60
N GLU A 117 -16.09 17.17 -14.90
CA GLU A 117 -15.57 18.51 -14.63
C GLU A 117 -14.66 18.55 -13.38
N LEU A 118 -14.94 17.68 -12.41
CA LEU A 118 -14.10 17.56 -11.20
C LEU A 118 -12.76 16.85 -11.49
N PHE A 119 -12.76 15.81 -12.33
CA PHE A 119 -11.52 15.15 -12.81
C PHE A 119 -10.69 16.03 -13.76
N LYS A 120 -11.32 17.03 -14.39
CA LYS A 120 -10.63 17.99 -15.25
C LYS A 120 -9.92 19.09 -14.46
N SER A 121 -10.40 19.38 -13.24
CA SER A 121 -9.84 20.39 -12.33
C SER A 121 -8.85 19.80 -11.32
N LEU A 122 -9.10 18.57 -10.86
CA LEU A 122 -8.13 17.75 -10.13
C LEU A 122 -7.33 16.94 -11.14
N GLN A 123 -6.30 17.54 -11.71
CA GLN A 123 -5.27 16.83 -12.46
C GLN A 123 -4.50 15.91 -11.48
N MET A 124 -5.13 14.83 -11.03
CA MET A 124 -4.43 13.70 -10.44
C MET A 124 -3.60 13.12 -11.58
N CYS A 125 -2.30 13.39 -11.55
CA CYS A 125 -1.34 12.74 -12.43
C CYS A 125 -1.32 11.23 -12.12
N VAL A 126 -2.25 10.47 -12.69
CA VAL A 126 -1.93 9.10 -13.08
C VAL A 126 -0.99 9.27 -14.25
N ASP A 127 0.30 9.11 -14.00
CA ASP A 127 1.33 9.16 -15.02
C ASP A 127 1.03 8.10 -16.09
N GLN A 128 0.48 8.54 -17.23
CA GLN A 128 0.13 7.64 -18.33
C GLN A 128 1.36 6.93 -18.90
N ASN A 129 2.57 7.41 -18.59
CA ASN A 129 3.82 6.79 -19.00
C ASN A 129 4.14 5.51 -18.21
N MET A 130 3.65 5.36 -16.97
CA MET A 130 3.94 4.19 -16.13
C MET A 130 3.07 2.97 -16.47
N VAL A 131 1.86 3.19 -17.01
CA VAL A 131 0.95 2.12 -17.46
C VAL A 131 1.42 1.52 -18.80
N GLY A 132 2.02 2.34 -19.67
CA GLY A 132 2.59 1.89 -20.95
C GLY A 132 3.80 0.96 -20.80
N SER A 133 4.65 1.18 -19.79
CA SER A 133 5.85 0.35 -19.58
C SER A 133 5.50 -1.07 -19.14
N ASN A 134 4.60 -1.21 -18.16
CA ASN A 134 4.19 -2.53 -17.66
C ASN A 134 3.45 -3.35 -18.73
N THR A 135 2.57 -2.71 -19.51
CA THR A 135 1.84 -3.39 -20.60
C THR A 135 2.76 -3.84 -21.73
N ALA A 136 3.80 -3.06 -22.06
CA ALA A 136 4.80 -3.44 -23.06
C ALA A 136 5.62 -4.67 -22.63
N ILE A 137 5.99 -4.76 -21.35
CA ILE A 137 6.75 -5.91 -20.82
C ILE A 137 5.93 -7.20 -20.91
N PHE A 138 4.66 -7.17 -20.48
CA PHE A 138 3.78 -8.34 -20.57
C PHE A 138 3.52 -8.76 -22.01
N ALA A 139 3.35 -7.81 -22.93
CA ALA A 139 3.20 -8.10 -24.35
C ALA A 139 4.46 -8.76 -24.93
N PHE A 140 5.65 -8.24 -24.61
CA PHE A 140 6.93 -8.81 -25.06
C PHE A 140 7.12 -10.25 -24.56
N VAL A 141 6.90 -10.50 -23.27
CA VAL A 141 6.99 -11.84 -22.69
C VAL A 141 5.94 -12.77 -23.31
N GLY A 142 4.71 -12.28 -23.52
CA GLY A 142 3.65 -13.04 -24.20
C GLY A 142 4.04 -13.46 -25.62
N CYS A 143 4.66 -12.57 -26.40
CA CYS A 143 5.16 -12.88 -27.73
C CYS A 143 6.24 -13.98 -27.71
N LEU A 144 7.21 -13.90 -26.79
CA LEU A 144 8.25 -14.92 -26.64
C LEU A 144 7.67 -16.30 -26.32
N VAL A 145 6.67 -16.34 -25.44
CA VAL A 145 5.98 -17.58 -25.06
C VAL A 145 5.22 -18.18 -26.24
N ILE A 146 4.51 -17.36 -27.02
CA ILE A 146 3.76 -17.83 -28.20
C ILE A 146 4.72 -18.38 -29.26
N LEU A 147 5.81 -17.66 -29.56
CA LEU A 147 6.81 -18.10 -30.54
C LEU A 147 7.48 -19.41 -30.10
N SER A 148 7.87 -19.51 -28.83
CA SER A 148 8.51 -20.70 -28.27
C SER A 148 7.57 -21.91 -28.23
N THR A 149 6.31 -21.70 -27.82
CA THR A 149 5.30 -22.77 -27.78
C THR A 149 4.91 -23.23 -29.20
N SER A 150 4.83 -22.31 -30.16
CA SER A 150 4.57 -22.64 -31.57
C SER A 150 5.69 -23.48 -32.16
N TYR A 151 6.95 -23.13 -31.87
CA TYR A 151 8.13 -23.92 -32.26
C TYR A 151 8.11 -25.34 -31.67
N ASP A 152 7.74 -25.47 -30.39
CA ASP A 152 7.64 -26.75 -29.67
C ASP A 152 6.58 -27.70 -30.27
N LEU A 153 5.45 -27.16 -30.73
CA LEU A 153 4.35 -27.93 -31.33
C LEU A 153 4.58 -28.29 -32.80
N ILE A 154 5.19 -27.40 -33.59
CA ILE A 154 5.38 -27.60 -35.03
C ILE A 154 6.56 -28.54 -35.31
N TYR A 155 7.64 -28.45 -34.54
CA TYR A 155 8.87 -29.18 -34.83
C TYR A 155 9.01 -30.44 -33.96
N THR A 156 8.65 -31.61 -34.46
CA THR A 156 8.71 -32.90 -33.74
C THR A 156 10.08 -33.61 -33.82
N GLY A 157 11.07 -33.02 -34.48
CA GLY A 157 12.43 -33.57 -34.64
C GLY A 157 13.38 -33.27 -33.47
N ASN A 158 14.68 -33.19 -33.75
CA ASN A 158 15.70 -32.85 -32.75
C ASN A 158 15.61 -31.35 -32.37
N LYS A 159 14.86 -31.06 -31.30
CA LYS A 159 14.60 -29.69 -30.82
C LYS A 159 15.85 -29.11 -30.17
N ARG A 160 16.19 -27.86 -30.49
CA ARG A 160 17.27 -27.14 -29.81
C ARG A 160 16.75 -26.54 -28.50
N GLU A 161 17.50 -26.75 -27.40
CA GLU A 161 17.07 -26.39 -26.03
C GLU A 161 16.73 -24.91 -25.86
N TYR A 162 17.48 -24.00 -26.51
CA TYR A 162 17.28 -22.56 -26.32
C TYR A 162 15.93 -22.03 -26.83
N TYR A 163 15.32 -22.68 -27.83
CA TYR A 163 13.99 -22.31 -28.31
C TYR A 163 12.86 -22.87 -27.43
N LEU A 164 13.16 -23.77 -26.50
CA LEU A 164 12.18 -24.40 -25.60
C LEU A 164 12.06 -23.70 -24.24
N ILE A 165 12.98 -22.77 -23.92
CA ILE A 165 13.08 -22.12 -22.61
C ILE A 165 11.75 -21.48 -22.18
N PHE A 166 11.02 -20.85 -23.11
CA PHE A 166 9.75 -20.17 -22.84
C PHE A 166 8.51 -20.98 -23.27
N SER A 167 8.65 -22.25 -23.64
CA SER A 167 7.54 -23.07 -24.12
C SER A 167 6.63 -23.45 -22.95
N ILE A 168 5.36 -23.05 -23.00
CA ILE A 168 4.37 -23.43 -21.99
C ILE A 168 4.12 -24.94 -22.03
N TYR A 169 4.20 -25.59 -23.19
CA TYR A 169 3.84 -27.01 -23.32
C TYR A 169 4.84 -27.92 -22.58
N THR A 170 6.14 -27.82 -22.92
CA THR A 170 7.18 -28.65 -22.30
C THR A 170 7.41 -28.28 -20.83
N ASN A 171 7.48 -26.98 -20.51
CA ASN A 171 7.64 -26.54 -19.13
C ASN A 171 6.41 -26.86 -18.29
N GLY A 172 5.21 -26.69 -18.84
CA GLY A 172 3.95 -27.03 -18.17
C GLY A 172 3.83 -28.53 -17.89
N LYS A 173 4.21 -29.39 -18.85
CA LYS A 173 4.25 -30.84 -18.63
C LYS A 173 5.24 -31.24 -17.53
N THR A 174 6.37 -30.54 -17.45
CA THR A 174 7.37 -30.75 -16.39
C THR A 174 6.87 -30.22 -15.04
N LEU A 175 6.25 -29.04 -15.02
CA LEU A 175 5.69 -28.39 -13.83
C LEU A 175 4.53 -29.19 -13.23
N MET A 176 3.67 -29.77 -14.09
CA MET A 176 2.54 -30.61 -13.71
C MET A 176 2.93 -32.08 -13.50
N SER A 177 4.23 -32.41 -13.58
CA SER A 177 4.71 -33.76 -13.30
C SER A 177 4.66 -34.02 -11.79
N ILE A 178 3.82 -34.97 -11.37
CA ILE A 178 3.69 -35.40 -9.97
C ILE A 178 4.77 -36.46 -9.61
N LYS A 179 5.79 -36.63 -10.45
CA LYS A 179 6.87 -37.59 -10.17
C LYS A 179 7.66 -37.14 -8.94
N THR A 180 7.48 -37.85 -7.83
CA THR A 180 8.23 -37.65 -6.60
C THR A 180 9.46 -38.56 -6.57
N THR A 181 10.56 -38.05 -6.04
CA THR A 181 11.72 -38.88 -5.69
C THR A 181 11.39 -39.66 -4.43
N LYS A 182 11.87 -40.91 -4.30
CA LYS A 182 11.61 -41.77 -3.13
C LYS A 182 12.05 -41.15 -1.79
N ASP A 183 12.87 -40.10 -1.83
CA ASP A 183 13.42 -39.40 -0.68
C ASP A 183 12.66 -38.12 -0.27
N SER A 184 11.66 -37.69 -1.04
CA SER A 184 10.90 -36.46 -0.73
C SER A 184 9.75 -36.74 0.25
N VAL A 185 9.57 -35.86 1.24
CA VAL A 185 8.46 -35.93 2.20
C VAL A 185 7.21 -35.30 1.59
N SER A 186 6.30 -36.12 1.05
CA SER A 186 5.13 -35.65 0.28
C SER A 186 4.19 -34.71 1.05
N CYS A 187 3.98 -34.91 2.36
CA CYS A 187 3.11 -34.04 3.15
C CYS A 187 3.64 -32.60 3.25
N LEU A 188 4.96 -32.41 3.14
CA LEU A 188 5.62 -31.11 3.18
C LEU A 188 5.24 -30.24 1.98
N HIS A 189 5.04 -30.86 0.81
CA HIS A 189 4.57 -30.16 -0.39
C HIS A 189 3.13 -29.66 -0.22
N GLY A 190 2.26 -30.45 0.40
CA GLY A 190 0.90 -30.04 0.72
C GLY A 190 0.86 -28.88 1.72
N LEU A 191 1.70 -28.92 2.75
CA LEU A 191 1.78 -27.83 3.73
C LEU A 191 2.23 -26.50 3.06
N ARG A 192 3.24 -26.55 2.18
CA ARG A 192 3.68 -25.37 1.42
C ARG A 192 2.56 -24.79 0.56
N PHE A 193 1.81 -25.65 -0.13
CA PHE A 193 0.71 -25.22 -0.98
C PHE A 193 -0.37 -24.49 -0.17
N LEU A 194 -0.83 -25.10 0.93
CA LEU A 194 -1.84 -24.49 1.80
C LEU A 194 -1.35 -23.17 2.41
N SER A 195 -0.10 -23.11 2.84
CA SER A 195 0.50 -21.87 3.37
C SER A 195 0.60 -20.76 2.31
N ILE A 196 0.96 -21.06 1.06
CA ILE A 196 0.97 -20.06 -0.03
C ILE A 196 -0.44 -19.54 -0.29
N CYS A 197 -1.42 -20.43 -0.41
CA CYS A 197 -2.81 -20.03 -0.63
C CYS A 197 -3.31 -19.11 0.50
N TRP A 198 -2.93 -19.41 1.74
CA TRP A 198 -3.29 -18.59 2.90
C TRP A 198 -2.65 -17.19 2.85
N ILE A 199 -1.36 -17.09 2.55
CA ILE A 199 -0.64 -15.81 2.42
C ILE A 199 -1.22 -14.94 1.30
N VAL A 200 -1.46 -15.54 0.12
CA VAL A 200 -2.02 -14.83 -1.04
C VAL A 200 -3.41 -14.28 -0.73
N LEU A 201 -4.25 -15.06 -0.05
CA LEU A 201 -5.56 -14.62 0.40
C LEU A 201 -5.45 -13.43 1.37
N GLY A 202 -4.52 -13.51 2.33
CA GLY A 202 -4.23 -12.44 3.29
C GLY A 202 -3.87 -11.12 2.62
N HIS A 203 -2.85 -11.12 1.76
CA HIS A 203 -2.40 -9.92 1.06
C HIS A 203 -3.49 -9.32 0.18
N ARG A 204 -4.31 -10.14 -0.48
CA ARG A 204 -5.41 -9.64 -1.30
C ARG A 204 -6.41 -8.85 -0.47
N TYR A 205 -6.77 -9.36 0.70
CA TYR A 205 -7.71 -8.68 1.58
C TYR A 205 -7.09 -7.45 2.24
N MET A 206 -5.84 -7.51 2.71
CA MET A 206 -5.16 -6.37 3.32
C MET A 206 -5.15 -5.14 2.40
N VAL A 207 -4.71 -5.31 1.15
CA VAL A 207 -4.71 -4.24 0.14
C VAL A 207 -6.13 -3.75 -0.19
N SER A 208 -7.12 -4.63 -0.14
CA SER A 208 -8.52 -4.26 -0.37
C SER A 208 -9.14 -3.52 0.81
N THR A 209 -8.63 -3.73 2.03
CA THR A 209 -9.13 -3.10 3.26
C THR A 209 -8.55 -1.70 3.45
N GLU A 210 -7.31 -1.50 3.02
CA GLU A 210 -6.63 -0.20 3.00
C GLU A 210 -7.00 0.66 1.77
N GLY A 211 -7.71 0.08 0.80
CA GLY A 211 -8.14 0.76 -0.41
C GLY A 211 -9.45 1.54 -0.24
N PRO A 212 -9.65 2.66 -0.97
CA PRO A 212 -10.87 3.49 -0.89
C PRO A 212 -12.12 2.83 -1.50
N ALA A 213 -12.03 1.54 -1.86
CA ALA A 213 -13.08 0.79 -2.55
C ALA A 213 -14.08 0.15 -1.58
N ILE A 214 -13.82 0.17 -0.28
CA ILE A 214 -14.72 -0.38 0.74
C ILE A 214 -15.06 0.67 1.80
N ASN A 215 -16.24 0.52 2.40
CA ASN A 215 -16.65 1.35 3.53
C ASN A 215 -15.82 0.96 4.76
N GLU A 216 -15.02 1.89 5.28
CA GLU A 216 -14.12 1.68 6.42
C GLU A 216 -14.89 1.24 7.68
N THR A 217 -16.10 1.77 7.90
CA THR A 217 -16.94 1.39 9.05
C THR A 217 -17.35 -0.09 9.00
N TYR A 218 -17.66 -0.60 7.81
CA TYR A 218 -17.94 -2.02 7.59
C TYR A 218 -16.67 -2.87 7.74
N GLY A 219 -15.52 -2.36 7.29
CA GLY A 219 -14.21 -3.01 7.51
C GLY A 219 -13.91 -3.20 9.00
N MET A 220 -14.06 -2.15 9.80
CA MET A 220 -13.83 -2.17 11.25
C MET A 220 -14.78 -3.12 12.01
N GLU A 221 -16.02 -3.25 11.54
CA GLU A 221 -16.96 -4.24 12.08
C GLU A 221 -16.61 -5.67 11.63
N TYR A 222 -16.18 -5.85 10.39
CA TYR A 222 -15.76 -7.14 9.85
C TYR A 222 -14.54 -7.73 10.58
N VAL A 223 -13.55 -6.90 10.95
CA VAL A 223 -12.36 -7.35 11.70
C VAL A 223 -12.73 -7.98 13.06
N LYS A 224 -13.86 -7.58 13.67
CA LYS A 224 -14.32 -8.15 14.95
C LYS A 224 -14.92 -9.55 14.81
N HIS A 225 -15.32 -9.95 13.61
CA HIS A 225 -15.86 -11.28 13.39
C HIS A 225 -14.74 -12.33 13.29
N TRP A 226 -14.97 -13.50 13.89
CA TRP A 226 -14.02 -14.63 13.85
C TRP A 226 -13.60 -15.05 12.44
N LYS A 227 -14.49 -14.86 11.44
CA LYS A 227 -14.20 -15.15 10.02
C LYS A 227 -13.04 -14.30 9.49
N SER A 228 -12.88 -13.08 10.01
CA SER A 228 -11.79 -12.19 9.65
C SER A 228 -10.46 -12.59 10.32
N MET A 229 -10.48 -13.32 11.44
CA MET A 229 -9.24 -13.73 12.12
C MET A 229 -8.32 -14.56 11.22
N LEU A 230 -8.87 -15.41 10.34
CA LEU A 230 -8.05 -16.21 9.42
C LEU A 230 -7.31 -15.32 8.42
N ILE A 231 -7.93 -14.23 7.98
CA ILE A 231 -7.34 -13.28 7.03
C ILE A 231 -6.36 -12.35 7.76
N ALA A 232 -6.76 -11.83 8.93
CA ALA A 232 -5.96 -10.94 9.76
C ALA A 232 -4.67 -11.61 10.25
N ASN A 233 -4.69 -12.92 10.53
CA ASN A 233 -3.51 -13.68 10.97
C ASN A 233 -2.73 -14.36 9.83
N SER A 234 -3.00 -13.99 8.57
CA SER A 234 -2.31 -14.58 7.41
C SER A 234 -0.78 -14.43 7.44
N GLN A 235 -0.25 -13.44 8.19
CA GLN A 235 1.18 -13.27 8.41
C GLN A 235 1.84 -14.45 9.14
N LEU A 236 1.09 -15.17 10.00
CA LEU A 236 1.56 -16.39 10.65
C LEU A 236 1.83 -17.52 9.64
N GLY A 237 1.32 -17.41 8.41
CA GLY A 237 1.66 -18.30 7.32
C GLY A 237 3.17 -18.31 7.02
N VAL A 238 3.88 -17.20 7.24
CA VAL A 238 5.33 -17.11 7.01
C VAL A 238 6.12 -18.01 7.98
N ASP A 239 5.62 -18.19 9.20
CA ASP A 239 6.27 -19.03 10.21
C ASP A 239 6.30 -20.50 9.78
N THR A 240 5.28 -20.95 9.03
CA THR A 240 5.29 -22.31 8.47
C THR A 240 6.45 -22.51 7.50
N PHE A 241 6.83 -21.50 6.71
CA PHE A 241 7.98 -21.59 5.81
C PHE A 241 9.31 -21.63 6.57
N LEU A 242 9.41 -20.91 7.68
CA LEU A 242 10.59 -20.94 8.54
C LEU A 242 10.79 -22.34 9.15
N VAL A 243 9.72 -22.91 9.72
CA VAL A 243 9.75 -24.27 10.31
C VAL A 243 10.07 -25.32 9.25
N LEU A 244 9.45 -25.24 8.07
CA LEU A 244 9.72 -26.17 6.98
C LEU A 244 11.17 -26.10 6.48
N SER A 245 11.75 -24.90 6.45
CA SER A 245 13.14 -24.70 6.06
C SER A 245 14.10 -25.30 7.08
N GLY A 246 13.84 -25.09 8.38
CA GLY A 246 14.63 -25.69 9.47
C GLY A 246 14.52 -27.21 9.51
N PHE A 247 13.33 -27.75 9.31
CA PHE A 247 13.08 -29.20 9.25
C PHE A 247 13.87 -29.85 8.11
N LEU A 248 13.82 -29.29 6.89
CA LEU A 248 14.50 -29.88 5.73
C LEU A 248 16.03 -29.87 5.90
N VAL A 249 16.60 -28.80 6.45
CA VAL A 249 18.04 -28.71 6.75
C VAL A 249 18.44 -29.81 7.75
N SER A 250 17.67 -29.95 8.83
CA SER A 250 17.93 -30.96 9.86
C SER A 250 17.78 -32.39 9.32
N TYR A 251 16.77 -32.63 8.47
CA TYR A 251 16.53 -33.92 7.83
C TYR A 251 17.67 -34.33 6.90
N ILE A 252 18.14 -33.42 6.04
CA ILE A 252 19.27 -33.68 5.13
C ILE A 252 20.55 -33.93 5.93
N PHE A 253 20.79 -33.14 6.98
CA PHE A 253 21.93 -33.30 7.86
C PHE A 253 21.96 -34.70 8.52
N LEU A 254 20.85 -35.12 9.13
CA LEU A 254 20.73 -36.45 9.75
C LEU A 254 20.90 -37.57 8.72
N LYS A 255 20.36 -37.40 7.51
CA LYS A 255 20.53 -38.36 6.42
C LYS A 255 21.99 -38.49 5.97
N GLN A 256 22.72 -37.37 5.86
CA GLN A 256 24.14 -37.38 5.52
C GLN A 256 24.97 -38.10 6.58
N MET A 257 24.69 -37.86 7.87
CA MET A 257 25.37 -38.56 8.97
C MET A 257 25.11 -40.07 8.98
N ASN A 258 23.89 -40.50 8.64
CA ASN A 258 23.53 -41.91 8.59
C ASN A 258 24.15 -42.65 7.39
N SER A 259 24.49 -41.94 6.30
CA SER A 259 24.97 -42.55 5.06
C SER A 259 26.48 -42.84 5.02
N GLY A 260 27.20 -42.66 6.13
CA GLY A 260 28.55 -43.20 6.32
C GLY A 260 29.73 -42.23 6.12
N SER A 261 29.49 -40.94 5.87
CA SER A 261 30.58 -39.95 5.85
C SER A 261 31.03 -39.61 7.27
N ARG A 262 32.05 -40.33 7.77
CA ARG A 262 32.74 -40.08 9.05
C ARG A 262 33.64 -38.83 9.05
N GLU A 263 33.57 -37.98 8.03
CA GLU A 263 34.29 -36.71 8.06
C GLU A 263 33.59 -35.75 9.03
N THR A 264 34.35 -35.15 9.94
CA THR A 264 33.87 -34.12 10.87
C THR A 264 33.13 -33.03 10.09
N PHE A 265 31.84 -32.83 10.39
CA PHE A 265 31.01 -31.82 9.73
C PHE A 265 31.66 -30.44 9.88
N ASN A 266 32.29 -29.95 8.82
CA ASN A 266 32.91 -28.64 8.82
C ASN A 266 31.86 -27.60 8.47
N ILE A 267 31.33 -26.93 9.50
CA ILE A 267 30.32 -25.88 9.41
C ILE A 267 30.72 -24.82 8.37
N LEU A 268 32.00 -24.45 8.32
CA LEU A 268 32.50 -23.42 7.41
C LEU A 268 32.36 -23.86 5.94
N LYS A 269 32.73 -25.11 5.63
CA LYS A 269 32.60 -25.70 4.28
C LYS A 269 31.13 -25.83 3.87
N TYR A 270 30.25 -26.18 4.81
CA TYR A 270 28.81 -26.29 4.57
C TYR A 270 28.16 -24.93 4.25
N TYR A 271 28.50 -23.88 5.02
CA TYR A 271 28.00 -22.52 4.74
C TYR A 271 28.61 -21.94 3.46
N LEU A 272 29.89 -22.16 3.16
CA LEU A 272 30.52 -21.72 1.91
C LEU A 272 29.87 -22.35 0.68
N HIS A 273 29.60 -23.66 0.69
CA HIS A 273 28.92 -24.36 -0.40
C HIS A 273 27.44 -23.97 -0.56
N ARG A 274 26.88 -23.23 0.40
CA ARG A 274 25.50 -22.74 0.32
C ARG A 274 25.39 -21.36 -0.36
N TYR A 275 26.45 -20.56 -0.29
CA TYR A 275 26.46 -19.18 -0.80
C TYR A 275 27.31 -18.98 -2.06
N ILE A 276 28.20 -19.92 -2.38
CA ILE A 276 29.00 -20.00 -3.62
C ILE A 276 28.36 -21.04 -4.53
#